data_AF-Q5JGL5-F1
#
_entry.id   AF-Q5JGL5-F1
#
_cell.length_a   1.000
_cell.length_b   1.000
_cell.length_c   1.000
_cell.angle_alpha   90.00
_cell.angle_beta   90.00
_cell.angle_gamma   90.00
#
_symmetry.space_group_name_H-M   'P 1'
#
loop_
_entity.id
_entity.type
_entity.pdbx_description
1 polymer ?
#
loop_
_entity_poly.entity_id
_entity_poly.type
_entity_poly.pdbx_seq_one_letter_code
_entity_poly.pdbx_strand_id
1 'polypeptide(L)'
;MRIEEHVAFTAKHNDWRVAKKLTELEDENVAHFLAGIANSVNSRIPGYMGEKIDIDGIRKLAEEVRKDTLSDTIVALKSPGTSRKLGGLVRENDKKLKKLLVDAAKAVLVRMTLEGVVPINYPEGELTGVEVEFPYEEDHVNFTAKHGKWIVVKRLIIDEKTPLLDVARLLASINETVTLKLPAYAHIDVEGIEGEFSAFKKVKKSDIPKVVEAYEAFEPSAYADEPFLEHARVYALRVALEKIGLPLDVPSKSLEKYLEKA
;
A
#
# COMPACT_ATOMS: atom_id res chain seq x y z
N MET A 1 34.36 -8.04 2.23
CA MET A 1 33.47 -8.08 3.42
C MET A 1 32.15 -8.70 2.99
N ARG A 2 31.73 -9.81 3.59
CA ARG A 2 30.46 -10.48 3.25
C ARG A 2 29.36 -9.79 4.07
N ILE A 3 28.41 -9.13 3.40
CA ILE A 3 27.26 -8.53 4.10
C ILE A 3 26.42 -9.69 4.65
N GLU A 4 26.11 -9.65 5.94
CA GLU A 4 25.22 -10.61 6.59
C GLU A 4 23.84 -10.58 5.93
N GLU A 5 23.29 -11.74 5.60
CA GLU A 5 21.95 -11.84 5.04
C GLU A 5 20.92 -11.56 6.13
N HIS A 6 20.01 -10.64 5.85
CA HIS A 6 18.93 -10.26 6.75
C HIS A 6 17.86 -9.45 6.00
N VAL A 7 16.67 -9.38 6.56
CA VAL A 7 15.66 -8.36 6.20
C VAL A 7 15.41 -7.53 7.45
N ALA A 8 15.50 -6.21 7.35
CA ALA A 8 15.27 -5.31 8.46
C ALA A 8 14.38 -4.14 8.06
N PHE A 9 13.49 -3.76 8.98
CA PHE A 9 12.72 -2.54 8.88
C PHE A 9 12.83 -1.79 10.21
N THR A 10 13.29 -0.55 10.12
CA THR A 10 13.36 0.36 11.26
C THR A 10 12.73 1.69 10.90
N ALA A 11 11.93 2.22 11.81
CA ALA A 11 11.33 3.52 11.71
C ALA A 11 11.39 4.20 13.08
N LYS A 12 11.93 5.40 13.09
CA LYS A 12 12.01 6.28 14.25
C LYS A 12 11.63 7.66 13.78
N HIS A 13 10.43 8.12 14.12
CA HIS A 13 10.02 9.50 13.85
C HIS A 13 8.86 9.86 14.77
N ASN A 14 9.04 10.89 15.60
CA ASN A 14 8.10 11.24 16.68
C ASN A 14 7.78 10.04 17.60
N ASP A 15 6.49 9.69 17.71
CA ASP A 15 5.97 8.58 18.50
C ASP A 15 6.09 7.22 17.79
N TRP A 16 6.36 7.21 16.48
CA TRP A 16 6.51 5.97 15.73
C TRP A 16 7.91 5.37 15.93
N ARG A 17 7.96 4.26 16.67
CA ARG A 17 9.20 3.53 16.98
C ARG A 17 9.02 2.04 16.72
N VAL A 18 9.63 1.56 15.65
CA VAL A 18 9.66 0.14 15.28
C VAL A 18 11.08 -0.21 14.85
N ALA A 19 11.62 -1.32 15.37
CA ALA A 19 12.90 -1.85 14.90
C ALA A 19 12.87 -3.37 14.92
N LYS A 20 12.85 -3.97 13.73
CA LYS A 20 12.77 -5.42 13.54
C LYS A 20 13.83 -5.87 12.55
N LYS A 21 14.44 -7.03 12.80
CA LYS A 21 15.40 -7.69 11.91
C LYS A 21 15.08 -9.18 11.90
N LEU A 22 14.93 -9.72 10.70
CA LEU A 22 14.81 -11.15 10.43
C LEU A 22 16.14 -11.68 9.90
N THR A 23 16.68 -12.71 10.55
CA THR A 23 17.90 -13.44 10.15
C THR A 23 17.62 -14.88 9.71
N GLU A 24 16.47 -15.43 10.10
CA GLU A 24 15.99 -16.73 9.64
C GLU A 24 15.21 -16.54 8.34
N LEU A 25 15.92 -16.68 7.21
CA LEU A 25 15.42 -16.29 5.88
C LEU A 25 14.72 -17.44 5.14
N GLU A 26 13.95 -18.24 5.87
CA GLU A 26 13.03 -19.18 5.26
C GLU A 26 11.90 -18.42 4.55
N ASP A 27 11.44 -18.94 3.42
CA ASP A 27 10.51 -18.24 2.53
C ASP A 27 9.23 -17.80 3.27
N GLU A 28 8.68 -18.66 4.12
CA GLU A 28 7.51 -18.36 4.95
C GLU A 28 7.76 -17.17 5.90
N ASN A 29 8.87 -17.20 6.65
CA ASN A 29 9.24 -16.13 7.58
C ASN A 29 9.45 -14.80 6.86
N VAL A 30 10.09 -14.82 5.69
CA VAL A 30 10.30 -13.63 4.88
C VAL A 30 8.96 -13.08 4.38
N ALA A 31 8.05 -13.93 3.91
CA ALA A 31 6.73 -13.52 3.43
C ALA A 31 5.92 -12.82 4.55
N HIS A 32 5.82 -13.43 5.73
CA HIS A 32 5.12 -12.82 6.87
C HIS A 32 5.78 -11.52 7.32
N PHE A 33 7.12 -11.46 7.35
CA PHE A 33 7.81 -10.24 7.74
C PHE A 33 7.57 -9.10 6.74
N LEU A 34 7.61 -9.40 5.43
CA LEU A 34 7.28 -8.44 4.38
C LEU A 34 5.82 -7.98 4.48
N ALA A 35 4.88 -8.88 4.75
CA ALA A 35 3.46 -8.57 4.95
C ALA A 35 3.26 -7.58 6.11
N GLY A 36 3.92 -7.81 7.24
CA GLY A 36 3.94 -6.87 8.38
C GLY A 36 4.52 -5.50 8.02
N ILE A 37 5.60 -5.46 7.24
CA ILE A 37 6.15 -4.18 6.73
C ILE A 37 5.11 -3.45 5.89
N ALA A 38 4.43 -4.15 4.97
CA ALA A 38 3.39 -3.56 4.12
C ALA A 38 2.29 -2.89 4.96
N ASN A 39 1.78 -3.61 5.97
CA ASN A 39 0.76 -3.11 6.88
C ASN A 39 1.26 -1.86 7.62
N SER A 40 2.46 -1.91 8.19
CA SER A 40 3.06 -0.78 8.91
C SER A 40 3.28 0.46 8.06
N VAL A 41 3.75 0.32 6.82
CA VAL A 41 3.99 1.51 5.98
C VAL A 41 2.67 2.08 5.46
N ASN A 42 1.70 1.24 5.08
CA ASN A 42 0.42 1.70 4.55
C ASN A 42 -0.40 2.50 5.56
N SER A 43 -0.39 2.10 6.85
CA SER A 43 -1.11 2.84 7.89
C SER A 43 -0.49 4.22 8.17
N ARG A 44 0.81 4.37 7.91
CA ARG A 44 1.56 5.60 8.20
C ARG A 44 1.58 6.60 7.05
N ILE A 45 1.52 6.15 5.79
CA ILE A 45 1.57 7.03 4.60
C ILE A 45 0.62 8.24 4.70
N PRO A 46 -0.67 8.11 5.07
CA PRO A 46 -1.58 9.26 5.12
C PRO A 46 -1.10 10.37 6.06
N GLY A 47 -0.52 10.02 7.22
CA GLY A 47 -0.03 11.01 8.19
C GLY A 47 1.08 11.91 7.63
N TYR A 48 1.83 11.43 6.65
CA TYR A 48 2.92 12.15 5.98
C TYR A 48 2.48 12.97 4.77
N MET A 49 1.21 12.88 4.36
CA MET A 49 0.66 13.59 3.19
C MET A 49 -0.09 14.89 3.57
N GLY A 50 -0.27 15.16 4.87
CA GLY A 50 -1.14 16.20 5.43
C GLY A 50 -0.84 17.64 5.02
N GLU A 51 0.40 17.94 4.59
CA GLU A 51 0.78 19.26 4.10
C GLU A 51 0.00 19.64 2.84
N LYS A 52 -0.10 18.70 1.89
CA LYS A 52 -0.68 18.92 0.56
C LYS A 52 -2.08 18.35 0.40
N ILE A 53 -2.49 17.44 1.30
CA ILE A 53 -3.73 16.69 1.18
C ILE A 53 -4.46 16.75 2.52
N ASP A 54 -5.74 17.14 2.51
CA ASP A 54 -6.60 17.14 3.69
C ASP A 54 -7.06 15.71 4.04
N ILE A 55 -6.25 15.04 4.87
CA ILE A 55 -6.46 13.64 5.27
C ILE A 55 -7.72 13.47 6.12
N ASP A 56 -8.04 14.42 6.99
CA ASP A 56 -9.27 14.38 7.78
C ASP A 56 -10.51 14.54 6.89
N GLY A 57 -10.43 15.40 5.87
CA GLY A 57 -11.42 15.48 4.82
C GLY A 57 -11.59 14.18 4.05
N ILE A 58 -10.48 13.48 3.73
CA ILE A 58 -10.53 12.17 3.06
C ILE A 58 -11.20 11.12 3.96
N ARG A 59 -10.89 11.11 5.27
CA ARG A 59 -11.52 10.19 6.22
C ARG A 59 -13.04 10.39 6.26
N LYS A 60 -13.50 11.63 6.37
CA LYS A 60 -14.95 11.97 6.32
C LYS A 60 -15.58 11.56 4.99
N LEU A 61 -14.89 11.80 3.87
CA LEU A 61 -15.36 11.37 2.55
C LEU A 61 -15.44 9.84 2.46
N ALA A 62 -14.50 9.12 3.07
CA ALA A 62 -14.47 7.66 3.07
C ALA A 62 -15.71 7.08 3.77
N GLU A 63 -16.09 7.64 4.92
CA GLU A 63 -17.32 7.30 5.65
C GLU A 63 -18.58 7.59 4.83
N GLU A 64 -18.65 8.75 4.16
CA GLU A 64 -19.78 9.14 3.32
C GLU A 64 -19.98 8.21 2.11
N VAL A 65 -18.86 7.78 1.52
CA VAL A 65 -18.84 6.94 0.31
C VAL A 65 -19.14 5.48 0.63
N ARG A 66 -18.78 5.00 1.83
CA ARG A 66 -19.04 3.62 2.25
C ARG A 66 -20.54 3.31 2.18
N LYS A 67 -20.85 2.10 1.71
CA LYS A 67 -22.20 1.53 1.57
C LYS A 67 -22.25 0.16 2.23
N ASP A 68 -23.45 -0.40 2.29
CA ASP A 68 -23.71 -1.68 2.96
C ASP A 68 -23.05 -2.86 2.24
N THR A 69 -22.81 -2.74 0.92
CA THR A 69 -22.16 -3.78 0.11
C THR A 69 -20.82 -3.31 -0.46
N LEU A 70 -19.92 -4.27 -0.73
CA LEU A 70 -18.64 -4.01 -1.41
C LEU A 70 -18.88 -3.42 -2.81
N SER A 71 -19.83 -3.98 -3.56
CA SER A 71 -20.19 -3.52 -4.90
C SER A 71 -20.65 -2.06 -4.91
N ASP A 72 -21.62 -1.68 -4.07
CA ASP A 72 -22.12 -0.31 -4.01
C ASP A 72 -21.05 0.67 -3.54
N THR A 73 -20.19 0.24 -2.60
CA THR A 73 -19.05 1.02 -2.11
C THR A 73 -18.06 1.33 -3.25
N ILE A 74 -17.67 0.32 -4.03
CA ILE A 74 -16.75 0.49 -5.17
C ILE A 74 -17.38 1.34 -6.27
N VAL A 75 -18.68 1.17 -6.54
CA VAL A 75 -19.45 2.00 -7.46
C VAL A 75 -19.44 3.47 -7.03
N ALA A 76 -19.63 3.74 -5.73
CA ALA A 76 -19.58 5.08 -5.16
C ALA A 76 -18.16 5.68 -5.24
N LEU A 77 -17.12 4.90 -4.92
CA LEU A 77 -15.71 5.30 -5.04
C LEU A 77 -15.34 5.75 -6.47
N LYS A 78 -15.78 5.01 -7.49
CA LYS A 78 -15.51 5.35 -8.90
C LYS A 78 -16.31 6.56 -9.40
N SER A 79 -17.29 7.05 -8.63
CA SER A 79 -18.21 8.08 -9.13
C SER A 79 -17.49 9.42 -9.43
N PRO A 80 -17.95 10.17 -10.46
CA PRO A 80 -17.42 11.51 -10.72
C PRO A 80 -17.64 12.49 -9.56
N GLY A 81 -18.68 12.28 -8.75
CA GLY A 81 -18.96 13.08 -7.55
C GLY A 81 -17.85 12.93 -6.51
N THR A 82 -17.50 11.68 -6.20
CA THR A 82 -16.39 11.35 -5.28
C THR A 82 -15.07 11.91 -5.79
N SER A 83 -14.78 11.75 -7.08
CA SER A 83 -13.55 12.29 -7.70
C SER A 83 -13.46 13.83 -7.58
N ARG A 84 -14.60 14.54 -7.75
CA ARG A 84 -14.67 16.00 -7.57
C ARG A 84 -14.44 16.41 -6.13
N LYS A 85 -15.08 15.73 -5.16
CA LYS A 85 -14.89 15.98 -3.72
C LYS A 85 -13.43 15.77 -3.33
N LEU A 86 -12.83 14.64 -3.73
CA LEU A 86 -11.42 14.33 -3.49
C LEU A 86 -10.49 15.41 -4.06
N GLY A 87 -10.74 15.89 -5.29
CA GLY A 87 -9.97 16.97 -5.88
C GLY A 87 -10.05 18.30 -5.12
N GLY A 88 -11.12 18.53 -4.36
CA GLY A 88 -11.27 19.67 -3.45
C GLY A 88 -10.42 19.56 -2.18
N LEU A 89 -9.97 18.36 -1.83
CA LEU A 89 -9.16 18.07 -0.63
C LEU A 89 -7.65 18.15 -0.91
N VAL A 90 -7.25 18.42 -2.15
CA VAL A 90 -5.85 18.55 -2.56
C VAL A 90 -5.48 20.03 -2.71
N ARG A 91 -4.48 20.46 -1.94
CA ARG A 91 -3.95 21.83 -1.85
C ARG A 91 -2.85 22.06 -2.88
N GLU A 92 -3.26 22.13 -4.15
CA GLU A 92 -2.37 22.42 -5.28
C GLU A 92 -3.14 23.18 -6.36
N ASN A 93 -2.50 24.20 -6.94
CA ASN A 93 -3.06 25.08 -7.95
C ASN A 93 -2.60 24.70 -9.36
N ASP A 94 -1.37 24.19 -9.51
CA ASP A 94 -0.93 23.68 -10.80
C ASP A 94 -1.71 22.41 -11.18
N LYS A 95 -2.37 22.44 -12.33
CA LYS A 95 -3.25 21.35 -12.77
C LYS A 95 -2.53 20.01 -12.92
N LYS A 96 -1.27 20.02 -13.39
CA LYS A 96 -0.49 18.79 -13.62
C LYS A 96 0.01 18.22 -12.29
N LEU A 97 0.50 19.06 -11.40
CA LEU A 97 0.95 18.67 -10.06
C LEU A 97 -0.22 18.21 -9.19
N LYS A 98 -1.35 18.92 -9.25
CA LYS A 98 -2.60 18.54 -8.57
C LYS A 98 -3.05 17.15 -8.97
N LYS A 99 -2.94 16.81 -10.26
CA LYS A 99 -3.29 15.47 -10.75
C LYS A 99 -2.45 14.38 -10.07
N LEU A 100 -1.14 14.59 -9.92
CA LEU A 100 -0.25 13.62 -9.25
C LEU A 100 -0.66 13.41 -7.79
N LEU A 101 -0.98 14.48 -7.07
CA LEU A 101 -1.45 14.41 -5.69
C LEU A 101 -2.84 13.79 -5.57
N VAL A 102 -3.76 14.06 -6.52
CA VAL A 102 -5.08 13.42 -6.57
C VAL A 102 -4.94 11.91 -6.81
N ASP A 103 -4.00 11.48 -7.65
CA ASP A 103 -3.74 10.05 -7.89
C ASP A 103 -3.29 9.36 -6.59
N ALA A 104 -2.43 10.01 -5.79
CA ALA A 104 -2.02 9.51 -4.48
C ALA A 104 -3.17 9.54 -3.44
N ALA A 105 -3.90 10.65 -3.35
CA ALA A 105 -5.05 10.82 -2.46
C ALA A 105 -6.16 9.79 -2.75
N LYS A 106 -6.30 9.38 -4.01
CA LYS A 106 -7.29 8.37 -4.42
C LYS A 106 -7.00 7.02 -3.80
N ALA A 107 -5.74 6.60 -3.74
CA ALA A 107 -5.37 5.35 -3.08
C ALA A 107 -5.64 5.40 -1.57
N VAL A 108 -5.35 6.52 -0.92
CA VAL A 108 -5.68 6.73 0.50
C VAL A 108 -7.19 6.63 0.73
N LEU A 109 -7.99 7.31 -0.10
CA LEU A 109 -9.46 7.22 -0.03
C LEU A 109 -9.94 5.77 -0.21
N VAL A 110 -9.44 5.06 -1.22
CA VAL A 110 -9.81 3.66 -1.49
C VAL A 110 -9.53 2.78 -0.27
N ARG A 111 -8.31 2.84 0.30
CA ARG A 111 -7.99 2.05 1.52
C ARG A 111 -8.91 2.38 2.67
N MET A 112 -9.04 3.66 3.05
CA MET A 112 -9.87 4.08 4.19
C MET A 112 -11.34 3.68 4.02
N THR A 113 -11.87 3.75 2.79
CA THR A 113 -13.25 3.35 2.52
C THR A 113 -13.43 1.84 2.70
N LEU A 114 -12.47 1.03 2.24
CA LEU A 114 -12.56 -0.43 2.22
C LEU A 114 -12.14 -1.13 3.53
N GLU A 115 -11.39 -0.46 4.41
CA GLU A 115 -10.82 -1.02 5.66
C GLU A 115 -11.87 -1.62 6.64
N GLY A 116 -13.15 -1.32 6.47
CA GLY A 116 -14.26 -1.92 7.24
C GLY A 116 -15.24 -2.75 6.41
N VAL A 117 -14.91 -3.05 5.16
CA VAL A 117 -15.80 -3.73 4.19
C VAL A 117 -15.20 -5.05 3.71
N VAL A 118 -13.88 -5.07 3.50
CA VAL A 118 -13.15 -6.22 2.97
C VAL A 118 -11.73 -6.23 3.53
N PRO A 119 -11.09 -7.39 3.77
CA PRO A 119 -9.68 -7.43 4.15
C PRO A 119 -8.78 -6.76 3.10
N ILE A 120 -8.12 -5.67 3.47
CA ILE A 120 -7.15 -4.95 2.62
C ILE A 120 -5.71 -5.00 3.13
N ASN A 121 -5.54 -5.48 4.37
CA ASN A 121 -4.27 -5.66 5.04
C ASN A 121 -3.97 -7.16 5.11
N TYR A 122 -2.70 -7.51 5.18
CA TYR A 122 -2.30 -8.90 5.39
C TYR A 122 -2.56 -9.35 6.84
N PRO A 123 -2.71 -10.66 7.12
CA PRO A 123 -3.09 -11.18 8.44
C PRO A 123 -2.15 -10.81 9.61
N GLU A 124 -0.88 -10.49 9.34
CA GLU A 124 0.20 -10.31 10.33
C GLU A 124 0.05 -9.04 11.17
N GLY A 125 -0.87 -8.14 10.81
CA GLY A 125 -1.01 -6.82 11.42
C GLY A 125 0.21 -5.93 11.18
N GLU A 126 0.31 -4.82 11.91
CA GLU A 126 1.48 -3.94 11.85
C GLU A 126 2.63 -4.49 12.71
N LEU A 127 3.87 -4.28 12.25
CA LEU A 127 5.04 -4.42 13.10
C LEU A 127 4.99 -3.42 14.26
N THR A 128 5.25 -3.90 15.47
CA THR A 128 5.28 -3.10 16.70
C THR A 128 6.49 -3.44 17.55
N GLY A 129 6.99 -2.48 18.33
CA GLY A 129 8.10 -2.67 19.27
C GLY A 129 9.49 -2.56 18.66
N VAL A 130 10.49 -2.58 19.54
CA VAL A 130 11.92 -2.42 19.23
C VAL A 130 12.63 -3.69 19.71
N GLU A 131 13.04 -4.54 18.77
CA GLU A 131 13.74 -5.82 19.05
C GLU A 131 15.23 -5.75 18.73
N VAL A 132 15.62 -4.79 17.89
CA VAL A 132 17.02 -4.51 17.56
C VAL A 132 17.33 -3.05 17.78
N GLU A 133 18.61 -2.73 17.95
CA GLU A 133 19.07 -1.35 18.00
C GLU A 133 18.77 -0.63 16.68
N PHE A 134 18.44 0.65 16.80
CA PHE A 134 18.27 1.50 15.62
C PHE A 134 19.62 1.66 14.91
N PRO A 135 19.66 1.54 13.57
CA PRO A 135 20.88 1.70 12.80
C PRO A 135 21.38 3.16 12.74
N TYR A 136 20.54 4.12 13.13
CA TYR A 136 20.82 5.56 13.14
C TYR A 136 20.30 6.18 14.44
N GLU A 137 21.02 7.17 14.96
CA GLU A 137 20.58 7.93 16.14
C GLU A 137 19.50 8.94 15.76
N GLU A 138 19.54 9.47 14.56
CA GLU A 138 18.59 10.43 14.00
C GLU A 138 17.23 9.77 13.70
N ASP A 139 16.20 10.60 13.54
CA ASP A 139 14.93 10.14 13.02
C ASP A 139 15.12 9.62 11.59
N HIS A 140 14.50 8.50 11.27
CA HIS A 140 14.70 7.81 10.01
C HIS A 140 13.58 6.84 9.66
N VAL A 141 13.54 6.48 8.38
CA VAL A 141 12.92 5.25 7.89
C VAL A 141 14.01 4.46 7.17
N ASN A 142 14.12 3.17 7.46
CA ASN A 142 15.09 2.28 6.86
C ASN A 142 14.46 0.92 6.58
N PHE A 143 14.52 0.51 5.32
CA PHE A 143 14.24 -0.85 4.88
C PHE A 143 15.49 -1.40 4.20
N THR A 144 16.09 -2.41 4.81
CA THR A 144 17.26 -3.12 4.29
C THR A 144 16.86 -4.56 4.05
N ALA A 145 17.20 -5.12 2.89
CA ALA A 145 17.08 -6.55 2.66
C ALA A 145 18.36 -7.05 1.99
N LYS A 146 18.82 -8.22 2.40
CA LYS A 146 19.89 -8.99 1.78
C LYS A 146 19.55 -10.47 1.95
N HIS A 147 19.13 -11.15 0.89
CA HIS A 147 18.85 -12.58 0.88
C HIS A 147 19.19 -13.17 -0.50
N GLY A 148 20.21 -14.01 -0.61
CA GLY A 148 20.71 -14.52 -1.89
C GLY A 148 21.06 -13.38 -2.87
N LYS A 149 20.39 -13.33 -4.02
CA LYS A 149 20.54 -12.21 -4.99
C LYS A 149 19.70 -10.98 -4.62
N TRP A 150 18.78 -11.09 -3.68
CA TRP A 150 17.94 -9.97 -3.25
C TRP A 150 18.74 -9.04 -2.35
N ILE A 151 18.95 -7.79 -2.78
CA ILE A 151 19.57 -6.73 -1.96
C ILE A 151 18.74 -5.46 -2.14
N VAL A 152 18.31 -4.84 -1.06
CA VAL A 152 17.49 -3.63 -1.03
C VAL A 152 18.04 -2.71 0.04
N VAL A 153 18.12 -1.42 -0.29
CA VAL A 153 18.29 -0.34 0.66
C VAL A 153 17.36 0.78 0.22
N LYS A 154 16.39 1.10 1.07
CA LYS A 154 15.53 2.28 0.95
C LYS A 154 15.55 2.95 2.31
N ARG A 155 16.23 4.08 2.38
CA ARG A 155 16.46 4.79 3.64
C ARG A 155 16.35 6.29 3.43
N LEU A 156 15.93 6.98 4.48
CA LEU A 156 15.89 8.44 4.56
C LEU A 156 16.13 8.82 6.02
N ILE A 157 17.09 9.72 6.25
CA ILE A 157 17.21 10.45 7.51
C ILE A 157 16.22 11.60 7.46
N ILE A 158 15.49 11.80 8.55
CA ILE A 158 14.44 12.80 8.68
C ILE A 158 14.96 13.90 9.60
N ASP A 159 15.06 15.10 9.05
CA ASP A 159 15.35 16.31 9.81
C ASP A 159 14.21 17.31 9.67
N GLU A 160 14.34 18.48 10.31
CA GLU A 160 13.33 19.55 10.30
C GLU A 160 13.04 20.12 8.90
N LYS A 161 13.90 19.87 7.92
CA LYS A 161 13.78 20.33 6.53
C LYS A 161 13.31 19.23 5.60
N THR A 162 13.30 17.97 6.03
CA THR A 162 12.81 16.84 5.23
C THR A 162 11.32 17.03 4.96
N PRO A 163 10.89 17.16 3.69
CA PRO A 163 9.47 17.25 3.38
C PRO A 163 8.75 15.98 3.83
N LEU A 164 7.66 16.11 4.59
CA LEU A 164 6.89 14.94 5.03
C LEU A 164 6.39 14.12 3.83
N LEU A 165 6.10 14.79 2.71
CA LEU A 165 5.70 14.11 1.47
C LEU A 165 6.81 13.20 0.88
N ASP A 166 8.08 13.48 1.13
CA ASP A 166 9.19 12.59 0.74
C ASP A 166 9.27 11.35 1.64
N VAL A 167 8.92 11.49 2.93
CA VAL A 167 8.71 10.33 3.82
C VAL A 167 7.55 9.48 3.29
N ALA A 168 6.41 10.08 2.92
CA ALA A 168 5.29 9.37 2.31
C ALA A 168 5.70 8.64 1.02
N ARG A 169 6.50 9.29 0.16
CA ARG A 169 7.04 8.69 -1.07
C ARG A 169 7.93 7.48 -0.76
N LEU A 170 8.83 7.58 0.22
CA LEU A 170 9.69 6.46 0.61
C LEU A 170 8.86 5.28 1.13
N LEU A 171 7.88 5.54 2.00
CA LEU A 171 6.99 4.50 2.55
C LEU A 171 6.18 3.82 1.44
N ALA A 172 5.61 4.59 0.52
CA ALA A 172 4.94 4.05 -0.67
C ALA A 172 5.89 3.19 -1.52
N SER A 173 7.13 3.62 -1.70
CA SER A 173 8.13 2.86 -2.45
C SER A 173 8.54 1.57 -1.73
N ILE A 174 8.62 1.58 -0.40
CA ILE A 174 8.84 0.36 0.39
C ILE A 174 7.67 -0.62 0.18
N ASN A 175 6.43 -0.13 0.25
CA ASN A 175 5.24 -0.94 -0.02
C ASN A 175 5.28 -1.58 -1.43
N GLU A 176 5.62 -0.82 -2.47
CA GLU A 176 5.76 -1.36 -3.85
C GLU A 176 6.81 -2.47 -3.95
N THR A 177 7.90 -2.37 -3.19
CA THR A 177 8.91 -3.44 -3.15
C THR A 177 8.42 -4.67 -2.42
N VAL A 178 7.73 -4.48 -1.31
CA VAL A 178 7.12 -5.55 -0.52
C VAL A 178 6.08 -6.30 -1.34
N THR A 179 5.15 -5.60 -1.98
CA THR A 179 4.06 -6.19 -2.74
C THR A 179 4.51 -6.88 -4.02
N LEU A 180 5.69 -6.51 -4.54
CA LEU A 180 6.34 -7.25 -5.62
C LEU A 180 7.01 -8.55 -5.13
N LYS A 181 7.51 -8.58 -3.89
CA LYS A 181 8.36 -9.67 -3.40
C LYS A 181 7.68 -10.69 -2.53
N LEU A 182 6.68 -10.28 -1.75
CA LEU A 182 5.90 -11.17 -0.91
C LEU A 182 5.38 -12.38 -1.71
N PRO A 183 4.79 -12.26 -2.91
CA PRO A 183 4.27 -13.42 -3.65
C PRO A 183 5.33 -14.46 -3.99
N ALA A 184 6.56 -14.02 -4.27
CA ALA A 184 7.64 -14.94 -4.61
C ALA A 184 8.06 -15.81 -3.42
N TYR A 185 8.04 -15.25 -2.21
CA TYR A 185 8.32 -15.96 -0.96
C TYR A 185 7.11 -16.75 -0.44
N ALA A 186 5.89 -16.26 -0.71
CA ALA A 186 4.65 -16.94 -0.34
C ALA A 186 4.18 -17.97 -1.38
N HIS A 187 4.94 -18.15 -2.47
CA HIS A 187 4.58 -18.97 -3.64
C HIS A 187 3.16 -18.70 -4.18
N ILE A 188 2.74 -17.43 -4.20
CA ILE A 188 1.43 -17.02 -4.73
C ILE A 188 1.53 -16.88 -6.25
N ASP A 189 0.65 -17.56 -6.97
CA ASP A 189 0.50 -17.46 -8.43
C ASP A 189 -0.24 -16.18 -8.83
N VAL A 190 0.50 -15.06 -8.87
CA VAL A 190 -0.03 -13.75 -9.27
C VAL A 190 -0.48 -13.74 -10.73
N GLU A 191 0.20 -14.47 -11.62
CA GLU A 191 -0.18 -14.53 -13.04
C GLU A 191 -1.52 -15.23 -13.21
N GLY A 192 -1.76 -16.31 -12.48
CA GLY A 192 -3.05 -16.99 -12.39
C GLY A 192 -4.16 -16.06 -11.88
N ILE A 193 -3.91 -15.33 -10.80
CA ILE A 193 -4.84 -14.32 -10.26
C ILE A 193 -5.16 -13.26 -11.32
N GLU A 194 -4.16 -12.74 -12.03
CA GLU A 194 -4.38 -11.78 -13.13
C GLU A 194 -5.22 -12.37 -14.27
N GLY A 195 -5.07 -13.66 -14.52
CA GLY A 195 -5.84 -14.47 -15.48
C GLY A 195 -7.34 -14.47 -15.19
N GLU A 196 -7.75 -14.65 -13.93
CA GLU A 196 -9.15 -14.65 -13.49
C GLU A 196 -9.88 -13.35 -13.88
N PHE A 197 -9.19 -12.22 -13.77
CA PHE A 197 -9.77 -10.91 -14.06
C PHE A 197 -9.48 -10.42 -15.49
N SER A 198 -8.87 -11.24 -16.35
CA SER A 198 -8.40 -10.82 -17.68
C SER A 198 -9.51 -10.40 -18.66
N ALA A 199 -10.73 -10.91 -18.47
CA ALA A 199 -11.91 -10.55 -19.24
C ALA A 199 -12.35 -9.09 -19.01
N PHE A 200 -12.00 -8.50 -17.87
CA PHE A 200 -12.41 -7.15 -17.48
C PHE A 200 -11.44 -6.10 -18.02
N LYS A 201 -11.78 -5.48 -19.16
CA LYS A 201 -11.01 -4.41 -19.79
C LYS A 201 -11.82 -3.12 -19.86
N LYS A 202 -11.23 -2.00 -19.45
CA LYS A 202 -11.89 -0.67 -19.46
C LYS A 202 -13.24 -0.68 -18.73
N VAL A 203 -13.28 -1.28 -17.53
CA VAL A 203 -14.49 -1.50 -16.72
C VAL A 203 -15.26 -0.21 -16.51
N LYS A 204 -16.51 -0.16 -17.00
CA LYS A 204 -17.44 0.95 -16.77
C LYS A 204 -18.17 0.76 -15.44
N LYS A 205 -18.91 1.78 -15.00
CA LYS A 205 -19.68 1.74 -13.75
C LYS A 205 -20.66 0.55 -13.70
N SER A 206 -21.30 0.22 -14.83
CA SER A 206 -22.23 -0.91 -14.97
C SER A 206 -21.57 -2.28 -14.85
N ASP A 207 -20.26 -2.36 -15.06
CA ASP A 207 -19.52 -3.61 -15.09
C ASP A 207 -18.90 -3.93 -13.72
N ILE A 208 -18.82 -2.95 -12.81
CA ILE A 208 -18.27 -3.11 -11.47
C ILE A 208 -18.89 -4.30 -10.71
N PRO A 209 -20.23 -4.47 -10.65
CA PRO A 209 -20.81 -5.58 -9.90
C PRO A 209 -20.30 -6.94 -10.35
N LYS A 210 -20.03 -7.12 -11.66
CA LYS A 210 -19.48 -8.38 -12.20
C LYS A 210 -18.03 -8.62 -11.79
N VAL A 211 -17.23 -7.55 -11.68
CA VAL A 211 -15.85 -7.65 -11.18
C VAL A 211 -15.86 -8.03 -9.70
N VAL A 212 -16.78 -7.44 -8.93
CA VAL A 212 -16.93 -7.73 -7.50
C VAL A 212 -17.45 -9.15 -7.28
N GLU A 213 -18.43 -9.61 -8.06
CA GLU A 213 -18.90 -11.00 -8.03
C GLU A 213 -17.78 -12.00 -8.32
N ALA A 214 -16.93 -11.72 -9.32
CA ALA A 214 -15.77 -12.55 -9.62
C ALA A 214 -14.75 -12.57 -8.46
N TYR A 215 -14.58 -11.44 -7.77
CA TYR A 215 -13.73 -11.35 -6.58
C TYR A 215 -14.34 -12.09 -5.37
N GLU A 216 -15.65 -11.99 -5.15
CA GLU A 216 -16.34 -12.68 -4.05
C GLU A 216 -16.36 -14.20 -4.25
N ALA A 217 -16.38 -14.66 -5.51
CA ALA A 217 -16.25 -16.07 -5.90
C ALA A 217 -14.80 -16.55 -6.02
N PHE A 218 -13.81 -15.70 -5.72
CA PHE A 218 -12.39 -16.07 -5.83
C PHE A 218 -12.00 -17.10 -4.76
N GLU A 219 -11.46 -18.23 -5.21
CA GLU A 219 -10.97 -19.33 -4.38
C GLU A 219 -9.44 -19.24 -4.23
N PRO A 220 -8.90 -18.77 -3.09
CA PRO A 220 -7.46 -18.53 -2.96
C PRO A 220 -6.60 -19.80 -3.00
N SER A 221 -7.17 -20.95 -2.64
CA SER A 221 -6.50 -22.25 -2.63
C SER A 221 -6.09 -22.74 -4.02
N ALA A 222 -6.61 -22.13 -5.09
CA ALA A 222 -6.14 -22.39 -6.45
C ALA A 222 -4.82 -21.66 -6.78
N TYR A 223 -4.42 -20.66 -5.97
CA TYR A 223 -3.33 -19.73 -6.28
C TYR A 223 -2.26 -19.63 -5.19
N ALA A 224 -2.51 -20.20 -4.02
CA ALA A 224 -1.56 -20.25 -2.91
C ALA A 224 -1.88 -21.44 -2.01
N ASP A 225 -0.86 -21.92 -1.30
CA ASP A 225 -1.01 -22.89 -0.23
C ASP A 225 -1.14 -22.19 1.14
N GLU A 226 -1.59 -22.92 2.17
CA GLU A 226 -1.49 -22.44 3.56
C GLU A 226 -0.02 -22.19 3.93
N PRO A 227 0.30 -21.11 4.68
CA PRO A 227 -0.61 -20.16 5.35
C PRO A 227 -1.00 -18.92 4.52
N PHE A 228 -0.80 -18.93 3.19
CA PHE A 228 -0.86 -17.73 2.35
C PHE A 228 -2.18 -17.50 1.60
N LEU A 229 -3.25 -18.22 1.95
CA LEU A 229 -4.56 -18.09 1.29
C LEU A 229 -5.12 -16.66 1.37
N GLU A 230 -5.11 -16.05 2.56
CA GLU A 230 -5.62 -14.69 2.73
C GLU A 230 -4.71 -13.62 2.11
N HIS A 231 -3.42 -13.94 1.92
CA HIS A 231 -2.54 -13.07 1.15
C HIS A 231 -2.94 -13.06 -0.31
N ALA A 232 -3.18 -14.22 -0.91
CA ALA A 232 -3.66 -14.34 -2.29
C ALA A 232 -5.00 -13.60 -2.49
N ARG A 233 -5.89 -13.63 -1.49
CA ARG A 233 -7.14 -12.84 -1.50
C ARG A 233 -6.89 -11.33 -1.59
N VAL A 234 -5.91 -10.80 -0.86
CA VAL A 234 -5.50 -9.39 -0.95
C VAL A 234 -4.94 -9.05 -2.35
N TYR A 235 -4.20 -9.96 -2.99
CA TYR A 235 -3.76 -9.79 -4.38
C TYR A 235 -4.91 -9.81 -5.37
N ALA A 236 -5.89 -10.71 -5.20
CA ALA A 236 -7.09 -10.75 -6.03
C ALA A 236 -7.88 -9.43 -5.92
N LEU A 237 -8.04 -8.88 -4.71
CA LEU A 237 -8.68 -7.58 -4.50
C LEU A 237 -7.93 -6.46 -5.24
N ARG A 238 -6.60 -6.44 -5.12
CA ARG A 238 -5.74 -5.46 -5.81
C ARG A 238 -5.94 -5.51 -7.32
N VAL A 239 -5.87 -6.70 -7.92
CA VAL A 239 -6.07 -6.90 -9.36
C VAL A 239 -7.48 -6.48 -9.79
N ALA A 240 -8.51 -6.86 -9.04
CA ALA A 240 -9.90 -6.49 -9.31
C ALA A 240 -10.09 -4.97 -9.32
N LEU A 241 -9.56 -4.27 -8.30
CA LEU A 241 -9.62 -2.81 -8.18
C LEU A 241 -8.83 -2.11 -9.30
N GLU A 242 -7.71 -2.68 -9.74
CA GLU A 242 -6.93 -2.19 -10.88
C GLU A 242 -7.73 -2.25 -12.19
N LYS A 243 -8.48 -3.33 -12.46
CA LYS A 243 -9.37 -3.39 -13.65
C LYS A 243 -10.41 -2.25 -13.62
N ILE A 244 -10.83 -1.85 -12.41
CA ILE A 244 -11.77 -0.75 -12.16
C ILE A 244 -11.06 0.61 -12.19
N GLY A 245 -9.73 0.67 -12.13
CA GLY A 245 -8.96 1.92 -12.06
C GLY A 245 -9.06 2.61 -10.70
N LEU A 246 -9.21 1.84 -9.63
CA LEU A 246 -9.09 2.27 -8.25
C LEU A 246 -7.77 1.70 -7.67
N PRO A 247 -6.74 2.52 -7.42
CA PRO A 247 -5.51 2.01 -6.83
C PRO A 247 -5.72 1.67 -5.36
N LEU A 248 -5.25 0.50 -4.92
CA LEU A 248 -5.23 0.13 -3.49
C LEU A 248 -3.99 0.69 -2.76
N ASP A 249 -2.88 0.85 -3.46
CA ASP A 249 -1.63 1.37 -2.89
C ASP A 249 -1.30 2.75 -3.44
N VAL A 250 -0.68 3.57 -2.60
CA VAL A 250 -0.24 4.91 -2.99
C VAL A 250 0.92 4.79 -4.00
N PRO A 251 0.78 5.36 -5.22
CA PRO A 251 1.83 5.26 -6.24
C PRO A 251 3.01 6.19 -5.89
N SER A 252 4.16 5.60 -5.54
CA SER A 252 5.35 6.36 -5.12
C SER A 252 5.82 7.33 -6.21
N LYS A 253 5.74 6.89 -7.46
CA LYS A 253 6.11 7.67 -8.65
C LYS A 253 5.31 8.96 -8.82
N SER A 254 4.07 9.00 -8.35
CA SER A 254 3.27 10.24 -8.39
C SER A 254 3.80 11.27 -7.40
N LEU A 255 4.16 10.83 -6.19
CA LEU A 255 4.77 11.68 -5.17
C LEU A 255 6.18 12.13 -5.58
N GLU A 256 6.98 11.23 -6.14
CA GLU A 256 8.31 11.52 -6.70
C GLU A 256 8.24 12.63 -7.76
N LYS A 257 7.39 12.47 -8.78
CA LYS A 257 7.23 13.47 -9.85
C LYS A 257 6.68 14.81 -9.36
N TYR A 258 5.95 14.82 -8.24
CA TYR A 258 5.50 16.04 -7.61
C TYR A 258 6.69 16.76 -6.96
N LEU A 259 7.46 16.03 -6.14
CA LEU A 259 8.64 16.55 -5.44
C LEU A 259 9.74 17.05 -6.38
N GLU A 260 9.90 16.47 -7.57
CA GLU A 260 10.83 16.94 -8.60
C GLU A 260 10.49 18.33 -9.17
N LYS A 261 9.24 18.77 -9.04
CA LYS A 261 8.69 19.92 -9.78
C LYS A 261 8.07 21.01 -8.91
N ALA A 262 7.83 20.71 -7.64
CA ALA A 262 7.29 21.63 -6.64
C ALA A 262 8.39 22.54 -6.09
#